data_AF-A0ABD6CTV1-F1
#
_entry.id   AF-A0ABD6CTV1-F1
#
_cell.length_a   1.000
_cell.length_b   1.000
_cell.length_c   1.000
_cell.angle_alpha   90.00
_cell.angle_beta   90.00
_cell.angle_gamma   90.00
#
_symmetry.space_group_name_H-M   'P 1'
#
loop_
_entity.id
_entity.type
_entity.pdbx_description
1 polymer ?
#
loop_
_entity_poly.entity_id
_entity_poly.type
_entity_poly.pdbx_seq_one_letter_code
_entity_poly.pdbx_strand_id
1 'polypeptide(L)'
;MSALSDLLGDVVSDVESVFLFSPSGSHYERFADAELDEQVVVVAPENDVDAETYVELPLEFDNIRDRIKFGVEGALEQDLVEEGDVVACSVRIFEGDPDGVVRVRVEEAMRSGIYDLFANSRADPSVIRDVFEVAIELGKKGQKGKPVGALFVVGDAGKVMNKSRPLSYNPFEKSHVHVGDPIVNVMLKEFSRLDGAFVISDSGKLVSAYRYLEPAAEGVDIPKGLGARHMAGAAITRDTNATAIVLSESDGLVRAFKGGQIILEIDPEEY
;
A
#
# COMPACT_ATOMS: atom_id res chain seq x y z
N MET A 1 26.87 31.88 13.69
CA MET A 1 27.30 30.49 13.43
C MET A 1 26.93 29.57 14.59
N SER A 2 27.17 29.92 15.86
CA SER A 2 26.74 29.10 17.01
C SER A 2 25.23 28.82 17.01
N ALA A 3 24.37 29.84 16.91
CA ALA A 3 22.92 29.63 16.91
C ALA A 3 22.40 28.74 15.74
N LEU A 4 23.14 28.66 14.63
CA LEU A 4 22.78 27.79 13.50
C LEU A 4 23.25 26.35 13.73
N SER A 5 24.44 26.17 14.31
CA SER A 5 24.91 24.84 14.72
C SER A 5 24.07 24.28 15.87
N ASP A 6 23.63 25.14 16.79
CA ASP A 6 22.77 24.76 17.91
C ASP A 6 21.40 24.28 17.38
N LEU A 7 20.81 25.02 16.41
CA LEU A 7 19.57 24.60 15.75
C LEU A 7 19.71 23.24 15.04
N LEU A 8 20.81 23.01 14.33
CA LEU A 8 21.04 21.71 13.69
C LEU A 8 21.26 20.61 14.73
N GLY A 9 21.99 20.93 15.81
CA GLY A 9 22.19 20.05 16.96
C GLY A 9 20.87 19.61 17.57
N ASP A 10 19.92 20.53 17.79
CA ASP A 10 18.59 20.21 18.32
C ASP A 10 17.80 19.23 17.44
N VAL A 11 18.05 19.23 16.13
CA VAL A 11 17.39 18.32 15.18
C VAL A 11 18.00 16.93 15.23
N VAL A 12 19.33 16.81 15.28
CA VAL A 12 20.05 15.54 15.08
C VAL A 12 20.66 14.94 16.34
N SER A 13 20.67 15.64 17.47
CA SER A 13 21.17 15.11 18.75
C SER A 13 20.23 14.07 19.34
N ASP A 14 20.77 13.09 20.08
CA ASP A 14 19.98 12.07 20.77
C ASP A 14 18.96 11.41 19.81
N VAL A 15 19.43 10.99 18.63
CA VAL A 15 18.65 10.16 17.70
C VAL A 15 19.20 8.75 17.75
N GLU A 16 18.31 7.77 17.73
CA GLU A 16 18.67 6.36 17.77
C GLU A 16 19.10 5.85 16.40
N SER A 17 18.50 6.40 15.33
CA SER A 17 18.76 5.98 13.94
C SER A 17 18.65 7.13 12.94
N VAL A 18 19.40 7.02 11.84
CA VAL A 18 19.39 7.95 10.70
C VAL A 18 18.77 7.27 9.48
N PHE A 19 17.70 7.85 8.97
CA PHE A 19 16.97 7.33 7.82
C PHE A 19 17.33 8.13 6.57
N LEU A 20 17.90 7.48 5.57
CA LEU A 20 18.30 8.08 4.31
C LEU A 20 17.28 7.73 3.23
N PHE A 21 16.46 8.70 2.81
CA PHE A 21 15.44 8.48 1.80
C PHE A 21 16.01 8.65 0.38
N SER A 22 16.10 7.56 -0.37
CA SER A 22 16.67 7.50 -1.73
C SER A 22 18.00 8.27 -1.88
N PRO A 23 19.03 7.94 -1.09
CA PRO A 23 20.31 8.63 -1.14
C PRO A 23 21.02 8.40 -2.48
N SER A 24 21.84 9.37 -2.90
CA SER A 24 22.88 9.11 -3.90
C SER A 24 24.00 8.27 -3.27
N GLY A 25 24.77 7.53 -4.08
CA GLY A 25 25.90 6.74 -3.56
C GLY A 25 26.88 7.59 -2.76
N SER A 26 27.24 8.77 -3.26
CA SER A 26 28.10 9.72 -2.55
C SER A 26 27.49 10.26 -1.26
N HIS A 27 26.16 10.37 -1.16
CA HIS A 27 25.51 10.78 0.07
C HIS A 27 25.52 9.65 1.09
N TYR A 28 25.23 8.41 0.67
CA TYR A 28 25.29 7.23 1.52
C TYR A 28 26.70 6.98 2.08
N GLU A 29 27.73 7.03 1.22
CA GLU A 29 29.14 6.85 1.62
C GLU A 29 29.55 7.79 2.76
N ARG A 30 29.04 9.03 2.79
CA ARG A 30 29.35 9.99 3.87
C ARG A 30 28.86 9.55 5.25
N PHE A 31 27.81 8.72 5.31
CA PHE A 31 27.31 8.15 6.56
C PHE A 31 27.93 6.79 6.83
N ALA A 32 28.15 5.98 5.79
CA ALA A 32 28.79 4.67 5.93
C ALA A 32 30.26 4.76 6.37
N ASP A 33 31.00 5.76 5.89
CA ASP A 33 32.40 6.01 6.27
C ASP A 33 32.52 6.80 7.58
N ALA A 34 31.43 7.39 8.06
CA ALA A 34 31.41 8.04 9.35
C ALA A 34 31.31 6.96 10.44
N GLU A 35 32.20 7.01 11.43
CA GLU A 35 32.04 6.25 12.68
C GLU A 35 30.86 6.84 13.46
N LEU A 36 29.65 6.54 13.01
CA LEU A 36 28.40 6.87 13.70
C LEU A 36 28.10 5.77 14.71
N ASP A 37 27.67 6.16 15.90
CA ASP A 37 27.16 5.22 16.90
C ASP A 37 25.72 4.79 16.54
N GLU A 38 25.04 5.58 15.70
CA GLU A 38 23.65 5.41 15.29
C GLU A 38 23.49 4.47 14.08
N GLN A 39 22.39 3.74 14.03
CA GLN A 39 22.07 2.87 12.90
C GLN A 39 21.65 3.70 11.68
N VAL A 40 22.24 3.40 10.50
CA VAL A 40 21.85 4.01 9.23
C VAL A 40 20.88 3.09 8.49
N VAL A 41 19.68 3.58 8.21
CA VAL A 41 18.61 2.86 7.49
C VAL A 41 18.40 3.54 6.14
N VAL A 42 18.56 2.79 5.03
CA VAL A 42 18.22 3.30 3.70
C VAL A 42 16.76 3.00 3.39
N VAL A 43 16.01 4.03 2.99
CA VAL A 43 14.59 3.91 2.59
C VAL A 43 14.44 4.29 1.13
N ALA A 44 14.26 3.33 0.24
CA ALA A 44 14.24 3.59 -1.20
C ALA A 44 13.45 2.53 -2.00
N PRO A 45 13.04 2.81 -3.25
CA PRO A 45 12.39 1.81 -4.10
C PRO A 45 13.26 0.57 -4.35
N GLU A 46 14.57 0.75 -4.50
CA GLU A 46 15.54 -0.33 -4.67
C GLU A 46 16.77 -0.06 -3.78
N ASN A 47 17.49 -1.11 -3.36
CA ASN A 47 18.71 -0.99 -2.57
C ASN A 47 19.96 -0.80 -3.45
N ASP A 48 19.99 0.27 -4.23
CA ASP A 48 21.06 0.56 -5.21
C ASP A 48 22.44 0.81 -4.58
N VAL A 49 22.48 1.10 -3.29
CA VAL A 49 23.70 1.43 -2.53
C VAL A 49 24.21 0.25 -1.69
N ASP A 50 23.61 -0.93 -1.85
CA ASP A 50 23.96 -2.16 -1.11
C ASP A 50 24.00 -1.96 0.42
N ALA A 51 23.05 -1.19 0.96
CA ALA A 51 23.00 -0.91 2.39
C ALA A 51 22.66 -2.17 3.21
N GLU A 52 23.30 -2.32 4.37
CA GLU A 52 23.04 -3.45 5.28
C GLU A 52 21.62 -3.41 5.84
N THR A 53 21.14 -2.22 6.19
CA THR A 53 19.78 -1.99 6.68
C THR A 53 18.98 -1.22 5.63
N TYR A 54 17.88 -1.81 5.16
CA TYR A 54 17.09 -1.29 4.04
C TYR A 54 15.59 -1.50 4.23
N VAL A 55 14.81 -0.47 3.97
CA VAL A 55 13.34 -0.50 3.92
C VAL A 55 12.88 -0.15 2.51
N GLU A 56 12.13 -1.07 1.89
CA GLU A 56 11.57 -0.85 0.57
C GLU A 56 10.50 0.23 0.60
N LEU A 57 10.57 1.17 -0.34
CA LEU A 57 9.56 2.20 -0.59
C LEU A 57 8.92 1.97 -1.96
N PRO A 58 7.98 1.02 -2.09
CA PRO A 58 7.46 0.56 -3.37
C PRO A 58 6.50 1.55 -4.05
N LEU A 59 6.25 2.69 -3.41
CA LEU A 59 5.34 3.74 -3.87
C LEU A 59 6.06 5.08 -3.97
N GLU A 60 5.63 5.87 -4.95
CA GLU A 60 5.97 7.28 -5.03
C GLU A 60 5.01 8.09 -4.16
N PHE A 61 5.54 9.11 -3.49
CA PHE A 61 4.79 9.97 -2.57
C PHE A 61 5.03 11.43 -2.92
N ASP A 62 3.96 12.16 -3.21
CA ASP A 62 4.03 13.63 -3.39
C ASP A 62 4.24 14.34 -2.04
N ASN A 63 3.70 13.76 -0.97
CA ASN A 63 3.78 14.32 0.38
C ASN A 63 4.93 13.69 1.17
N ILE A 64 5.91 14.52 1.54
CA ILE A 64 7.10 14.11 2.31
C ILE A 64 6.70 13.51 3.67
N ARG A 65 5.67 14.04 4.33
CA ARG A 65 5.22 13.51 5.63
C ARG A 65 4.72 12.08 5.48
N ASP A 66 3.97 11.79 4.43
CA ASP A 66 3.40 10.46 4.20
C ASP A 66 4.49 9.48 3.76
N ARG A 67 5.44 9.94 2.93
CA ARG A 67 6.65 9.18 2.59
C ARG A 67 7.45 8.77 3.83
N ILE A 68 7.69 9.73 4.73
CA ILE A 68 8.42 9.49 5.98
C ILE A 68 7.66 8.50 6.85
N LYS A 69 6.35 8.70 7.05
CA LYS A 69 5.51 7.78 7.83
C LYS A 69 5.57 6.36 7.28
N PHE A 70 5.44 6.20 5.97
CA PHE A 70 5.49 4.89 5.33
C PHE A 70 6.85 4.22 5.52
N GLY A 71 7.96 4.98 5.40
CA GLY A 71 9.30 4.46 5.67
C GLY A 71 9.52 4.06 7.13
N VAL A 72 9.04 4.87 8.08
CA VAL A 72 9.11 4.57 9.52
C VAL A 72 8.25 3.37 9.89
N GLU A 73 7.06 3.25 9.31
CA GLU A 73 6.21 2.07 9.45
C GLU A 73 6.92 0.80 8.95
N GLY A 74 7.57 0.87 7.79
CA GLY A 74 8.36 -0.25 7.28
C GLY A 74 9.52 -0.65 8.20
N ALA A 75 10.18 0.33 8.82
CA ALA A 75 11.21 0.05 9.80
C ALA A 75 10.65 -0.58 11.09
N LEU A 76 9.48 -0.14 11.55
CA LEU A 76 8.75 -0.73 12.68
C LEU A 76 8.33 -2.18 12.44
N GLU A 77 7.93 -2.52 11.21
CA GLU A 77 7.56 -3.89 10.81
C GLU A 77 8.78 -4.82 10.66
N GLN A 78 9.96 -4.24 10.39
CA GLN A 78 11.22 -4.97 10.27
C GLN A 78 12.04 -5.00 11.58
N ASP A 79 11.47 -4.52 12.70
CA ASP A 79 12.13 -4.41 14.00
C ASP A 79 13.44 -3.59 13.96
N LEU A 80 13.53 -2.61 13.06
CA LEU A 80 14.69 -1.72 12.93
C LEU A 80 14.62 -0.50 13.87
N VAL A 81 13.42 -0.19 14.35
CA VAL A 81 13.13 0.86 15.33
C VAL A 81 11.96 0.41 16.21
N GLU A 82 11.85 1.00 17.41
CA GLU A 82 10.80 0.72 18.38
C GLU A 82 9.93 1.96 18.66
N GLU A 83 8.77 1.76 19.29
CA GLU A 83 7.93 2.87 19.75
C GLU A 83 8.69 3.74 20.75
N GLY A 84 8.71 5.06 20.50
CA GLY A 84 9.38 6.04 21.36
C GLY A 84 10.75 6.46 20.87
N ASP A 85 11.37 5.70 19.96
CA ASP A 85 12.62 6.06 19.30
C ASP A 85 12.46 7.39 18.56
N VAL A 86 13.58 8.08 18.37
CA VAL A 86 13.67 9.33 17.65
C VAL A 86 14.64 9.18 16.50
N VAL A 87 14.13 9.34 15.28
CA VAL A 87 14.90 9.16 14.06
C VAL A 87 15.12 10.48 13.35
N ALA A 88 16.29 10.63 12.72
CA ALA A 88 16.59 11.72 11.81
C ALA A 88 16.39 11.27 10.35
N CYS A 89 15.40 11.83 9.67
CA CYS A 89 15.10 11.51 8.28
C CYS A 89 15.75 12.52 7.34
N SER A 90 16.78 12.09 6.61
CA SER A 90 17.36 12.84 5.48
C SER A 90 16.48 12.64 4.25
N VAL A 91 15.87 13.73 3.79
CA VAL A 91 14.88 13.73 2.71
C VAL A 91 15.23 14.76 1.64
N ARG A 92 14.74 14.49 0.44
CA ARG A 92 14.78 15.41 -0.69
C ARG A 92 13.47 16.18 -0.77
N ILE A 93 13.55 17.51 -0.71
CA ILE A 93 12.45 18.46 -0.86
C ILE A 93 12.51 19.12 -2.25
N PHE A 94 13.70 19.53 -2.69
CA PHE A 94 13.95 20.08 -4.03
C PHE A 94 14.77 19.12 -4.90
N GLU A 95 14.95 19.44 -6.19
CA GLU A 95 15.75 18.59 -7.10
C GLU A 95 17.22 18.50 -6.64
N GLY A 96 17.80 17.30 -6.71
CA GLY A 96 19.22 17.06 -6.43
C GLY A 96 19.48 16.10 -5.26
N ASP A 97 20.51 16.36 -4.47
CA ASP A 97 20.77 15.59 -3.24
C ASP A 97 19.75 15.92 -2.14
N PRO A 98 19.62 15.08 -1.10
CA PRO A 98 18.81 15.40 0.07
C PRO A 98 19.21 16.74 0.69
N ASP A 99 18.21 17.58 0.91
CA ASP A 99 18.34 18.98 1.34
C ASP A 99 17.48 19.31 2.58
N GLY A 100 16.73 18.33 3.07
CA GLY A 100 15.95 18.40 4.30
C GLY A 100 16.40 17.35 5.32
N VAL A 101 16.33 17.71 6.59
CA VAL A 101 16.41 16.76 7.71
C VAL A 101 15.19 16.97 8.60
N VAL A 102 14.46 15.89 8.88
CA VAL A 102 13.25 15.91 9.70
C VAL A 102 13.46 15.00 10.91
N ARG A 103 13.35 15.55 12.12
CA ARG A 103 13.32 14.76 13.35
C ARG A 103 11.92 14.18 13.55
N VAL A 104 11.83 12.88 13.73
CA VAL A 104 10.56 12.16 13.89
C VAL A 104 10.64 11.30 15.15
N ARG A 105 9.65 11.44 16.03
CA ARG A 105 9.43 10.46 17.11
C ARG A 105 8.58 9.34 16.55
N VAL A 106 9.05 8.11 16.69
CA VAL A 106 8.32 6.90 16.29
C VAL A 106 7.16 6.71 17.27
N GLU A 107 5.94 6.64 16.72
CA GLU A 107 4.71 6.49 17.49
C GLU A 107 3.95 5.26 16.97
N GLU A 108 3.30 4.50 17.86
CA GLU A 108 2.51 3.33 17.46
C GLU A 108 1.39 3.68 16.47
N ALA A 109 0.87 4.91 16.53
CA ALA A 109 -0.11 5.43 15.58
C ALA A 109 0.41 5.52 14.12
N MET A 110 1.71 5.35 13.89
CA MET A 110 2.29 5.24 12.54
C MET A 110 2.13 3.85 11.94
N ARG A 111 1.83 2.80 12.73
CA ARG A 111 1.45 1.47 12.21
C ARG A 111 0.07 1.51 11.61
N SER A 112 0.00 1.93 10.35
CA SER A 112 -1.26 1.99 9.60
C SER A 112 -1.66 0.65 8.98
N GLY A 113 -0.70 -0.26 8.81
CA GLY A 113 -0.82 -1.49 8.03
C GLY A 113 -0.64 -1.28 6.52
N ILE A 114 -0.56 -0.01 6.07
CA ILE A 114 -0.38 0.32 4.65
C ILE A 114 0.97 -0.20 4.16
N TYR A 115 2.01 -0.19 5.00
CA TYR A 115 3.30 -0.75 4.59
C TYR A 115 3.16 -2.23 4.22
N ASP A 116 2.57 -3.02 5.11
CA ASP A 116 2.34 -4.45 4.91
C ASP A 116 1.48 -4.74 3.66
N LEU A 117 0.53 -3.85 3.34
CA LEU A 117 -0.30 -3.96 2.14
C LEU A 117 0.50 -3.93 0.84
N PHE A 118 1.58 -3.16 0.77
CA PHE A 118 2.36 -2.97 -0.45
C PHE A 118 3.69 -3.74 -0.45
N ALA A 119 4.38 -3.83 0.68
CA ALA A 119 5.69 -4.50 0.75
C ALA A 119 5.57 -6.03 0.93
N ASN A 120 4.52 -6.50 1.61
CA ASN A 120 4.37 -7.91 1.97
C ASN A 120 3.15 -8.58 1.30
N SER A 121 2.70 -8.05 0.17
CA SER A 121 1.61 -8.64 -0.61
C SER A 121 2.08 -9.70 -1.58
N ARG A 122 1.18 -10.59 -1.98
CA ARG A 122 1.46 -11.57 -3.04
C ARG A 122 1.53 -10.93 -4.43
N ALA A 123 0.80 -9.83 -4.63
CA ALA A 123 0.78 -9.08 -5.88
C ALA A 123 1.85 -7.99 -5.87
N ASP A 124 2.25 -7.57 -7.07
CA ASP A 124 3.20 -6.47 -7.24
C ASP A 124 2.61 -5.16 -6.68
N PRO A 125 3.40 -4.29 -6.03
CA PRO A 125 2.90 -3.07 -5.41
C PRO A 125 2.19 -2.13 -6.41
N SER A 126 2.72 -2.05 -7.63
CA SER A 126 2.13 -1.27 -8.74
C SER A 126 0.73 -1.76 -9.09
N VAL A 127 0.50 -3.08 -9.06
CA VAL A 127 -0.81 -3.67 -9.35
C VAL A 127 -1.83 -3.29 -8.28
N ILE A 128 -1.43 -3.31 -7.00
CA ILE A 128 -2.31 -2.89 -5.89
C ILE A 128 -2.66 -1.41 -6.04
N ARG A 129 -1.67 -0.56 -6.32
CA ARG A 129 -1.88 0.87 -6.60
C ARG A 129 -2.87 1.09 -7.74
N ASP A 130 -2.64 0.43 -8.88
CA ASP A 130 -3.48 0.61 -10.07
C ASP A 130 -4.93 0.15 -9.81
N VAL A 131 -5.14 -0.88 -8.97
CA VAL A 131 -6.50 -1.28 -8.55
C VAL A 131 -7.13 -0.25 -7.62
N PHE A 132 -6.37 0.34 -6.69
CA PHE A 132 -6.87 1.45 -5.87
C PHE A 132 -7.26 2.66 -6.71
N GLU A 133 -6.45 3.05 -7.68
CA GLU A 133 -6.76 4.16 -8.58
C GLU A 133 -8.11 3.93 -9.30
N VAL A 134 -8.33 2.71 -9.80
CA VAL A 134 -9.62 2.35 -10.41
C VAL A 134 -10.76 2.39 -9.39
N ALA A 135 -10.57 1.85 -8.20
CA ALA A 135 -11.59 1.84 -7.15
C ALA A 135 -11.97 3.26 -6.68
N ILE A 136 -10.98 4.14 -6.50
CA ILE A 136 -11.17 5.55 -6.15
C ILE A 136 -11.88 6.29 -7.28
N GLU A 137 -11.48 6.07 -8.54
CA GLU A 137 -12.13 6.72 -9.68
C GLU A 137 -13.60 6.26 -9.82
N LEU A 138 -13.87 4.98 -9.57
CA LEU A 138 -15.22 4.43 -9.50
C LEU A 138 -16.04 5.03 -8.35
N GLY A 139 -15.42 5.25 -7.19
CA GLY A 139 -16.06 5.91 -6.05
C GLY A 139 -16.46 7.35 -6.36
N LYS A 140 -15.53 8.15 -6.89
CA LYS A 140 -15.75 9.56 -7.27
C LYS A 140 -16.82 9.73 -8.35
N LYS A 141 -16.71 8.97 -9.45
CA LYS A 141 -17.56 9.17 -10.64
C LYS A 141 -18.84 8.34 -10.60
N GLY A 142 -18.87 7.29 -9.77
CA GLY A 142 -19.83 6.22 -9.89
C GLY A 142 -19.82 5.63 -11.29
N GLN A 143 -20.95 5.03 -11.67
CA GLN A 143 -21.20 4.58 -13.03
C GLN A 143 -22.49 5.18 -13.56
N LYS A 144 -22.37 5.94 -14.66
CA LYS A 144 -23.48 6.70 -15.24
C LYS A 144 -24.16 7.61 -14.20
N GLY A 145 -23.36 8.17 -13.28
CA GLY A 145 -23.81 9.07 -12.22
C GLY A 145 -24.49 8.38 -11.04
N LYS A 146 -24.38 7.06 -10.89
CA LYS A 146 -24.91 6.32 -9.73
C LYS A 146 -23.77 5.70 -8.93
N PRO A 147 -23.89 5.65 -7.58
CA PRO A 147 -22.95 4.88 -6.75
C PRO A 147 -22.84 3.45 -7.26
N VAL A 148 -21.63 2.89 -7.16
CA VAL A 148 -21.33 1.53 -7.58
C VAL A 148 -20.53 0.84 -6.49
N GLY A 149 -20.86 -0.41 -6.20
CA GLY A 149 -20.05 -1.25 -5.33
C GLY A 149 -19.24 -2.24 -6.16
N ALA A 150 -17.97 -2.42 -5.83
CA ALA A 150 -17.08 -3.33 -6.53
C ALA A 150 -16.22 -4.11 -5.53
N LEU A 151 -15.81 -5.31 -5.92
CA LEU A 151 -14.89 -6.15 -5.16
C LEU A 151 -13.79 -6.63 -6.11
N PHE A 152 -12.56 -6.25 -5.81
CA PHE A 152 -11.36 -6.67 -6.51
C PHE A 152 -10.57 -7.58 -5.58
N VAL A 153 -10.16 -8.75 -6.06
CA VAL A 153 -9.26 -9.66 -5.36
C VAL A 153 -7.98 -9.77 -6.16
N VAL A 154 -6.86 -9.40 -5.55
CA VAL A 154 -5.59 -9.14 -6.21
C VAL A 154 -4.53 -10.09 -5.63
N GLY A 155 -3.87 -10.83 -6.51
CA GLY A 155 -2.89 -11.85 -6.12
C GLY A 155 -3.50 -13.19 -5.74
N ASP A 156 -2.66 -14.23 -5.68
CA ASP A 156 -3.02 -15.64 -5.38
C ASP A 156 -4.23 -16.13 -6.20
N ALA A 157 -4.31 -15.66 -7.46
CA ALA A 157 -5.50 -15.82 -8.29
C ALA A 157 -5.90 -17.30 -8.49
N GLY A 158 -4.92 -18.21 -8.51
CA GLY A 158 -5.19 -19.65 -8.58
C GLY A 158 -6.02 -20.15 -7.39
N LYS A 159 -5.63 -19.82 -6.15
CA LYS A 159 -6.40 -20.23 -4.97
C LYS A 159 -7.75 -19.51 -4.91
N VAL A 160 -7.80 -18.24 -5.27
CA VAL A 160 -9.04 -17.46 -5.33
C VAL A 160 -10.03 -18.07 -6.33
N MET A 161 -9.55 -18.51 -7.49
CA MET A 161 -10.38 -19.18 -8.50
C MET A 161 -10.89 -20.55 -8.01
N ASN A 162 -10.09 -21.30 -7.25
CA ASN A 162 -10.50 -22.58 -6.65
C ASN A 162 -11.53 -22.41 -5.52
N LYS A 163 -11.50 -21.27 -4.82
CA LYS A 163 -12.46 -20.90 -3.76
C LYS A 163 -13.58 -19.99 -4.29
N SER A 164 -13.94 -20.14 -5.55
CA SER A 164 -15.04 -19.37 -6.15
C SER A 164 -15.73 -20.14 -7.26
N ARG A 165 -16.87 -19.62 -7.72
CA ARG A 165 -17.60 -20.12 -8.88
C ARG A 165 -18.07 -18.97 -9.79
N PRO A 166 -18.23 -19.21 -11.10
CA PRO A 166 -18.66 -18.15 -12.01
C PRO A 166 -20.16 -17.88 -11.84
N LEU A 167 -20.54 -16.60 -11.77
CA LEU A 167 -21.94 -16.16 -11.82
C LEU A 167 -22.41 -15.89 -13.25
N SER A 168 -21.47 -15.55 -14.15
CA SER A 168 -21.73 -15.22 -15.54
C SER A 168 -20.53 -15.60 -16.41
N TYR A 169 -20.67 -15.38 -17.73
CA TYR A 169 -19.58 -15.54 -18.69
C TYR A 169 -18.40 -14.62 -18.35
N ASN A 170 -17.19 -15.16 -18.34
CA ASN A 170 -15.98 -14.40 -18.04
C ASN A 170 -15.52 -13.61 -19.28
N PRO A 171 -15.60 -12.26 -19.29
CA PRO A 171 -15.17 -11.46 -20.43
C PRO A 171 -13.65 -11.48 -20.63
N PHE A 172 -12.87 -11.92 -19.64
CA PHE A 172 -11.41 -11.88 -19.62
C PHE A 172 -10.73 -13.23 -19.92
N GLU A 173 -11.49 -14.29 -20.21
CA GLU A 173 -10.93 -15.64 -20.36
C GLU A 173 -9.86 -15.77 -21.44
N LYS A 174 -9.95 -14.95 -22.50
CA LYS A 174 -8.97 -14.91 -23.60
C LYS A 174 -8.27 -13.55 -23.73
N SER A 175 -8.46 -12.65 -22.77
CA SER A 175 -7.81 -11.34 -22.80
C SER A 175 -6.40 -11.43 -22.20
N HIS A 176 -5.56 -10.48 -22.59
CA HIS A 176 -4.21 -10.27 -22.06
C HIS A 176 -4.07 -8.86 -21.48
N VAL A 177 -5.18 -8.33 -20.95
CA VAL A 177 -5.28 -6.98 -20.43
C VAL A 177 -4.88 -6.95 -18.96
N HIS A 178 -4.20 -5.89 -18.56
CA HIS A 178 -3.68 -5.70 -17.22
C HIS A 178 -4.28 -4.45 -16.58
N VAL A 179 -4.50 -4.48 -15.27
CA VAL A 179 -4.78 -3.24 -14.54
C VAL A 179 -3.63 -2.25 -14.76
N GLY A 180 -3.96 -0.96 -14.84
CA GLY A 180 -3.05 0.09 -15.32
C GLY A 180 -3.21 0.40 -16.81
N ASP A 181 -3.72 -0.54 -17.63
CA ASP A 181 -4.05 -0.24 -19.03
C ASP A 181 -5.24 0.75 -19.11
N PRO A 182 -5.15 1.86 -19.89
CA PRO A 182 -6.25 2.83 -19.98
C PRO A 182 -7.60 2.23 -20.41
N ILE A 183 -7.56 1.19 -21.25
CA ILE A 183 -8.77 0.48 -21.70
C ILE A 183 -9.40 -0.36 -20.59
N VAL A 184 -8.58 -0.87 -19.66
CA VAL A 184 -9.05 -1.68 -18.52
C VAL A 184 -9.91 -0.86 -17.59
N ASN A 185 -9.56 0.40 -17.33
CA ASN A 185 -10.36 1.27 -16.46
C ASN A 185 -11.79 1.43 -16.99
N VAL A 186 -11.96 1.51 -18.31
CA VAL A 186 -13.28 1.56 -18.95
C VAL A 186 -14.01 0.23 -18.83
N MET A 187 -13.32 -0.89 -19.03
CA MET A 187 -13.94 -2.23 -18.90
C MET A 187 -14.37 -2.54 -17.47
N LEU A 188 -13.52 -2.25 -16.48
CA LEU A 188 -13.82 -2.44 -15.07
C LEU A 188 -15.03 -1.60 -14.65
N LYS A 189 -15.13 -0.35 -15.12
CA LYS A 189 -16.33 0.47 -14.98
C LYS A 189 -17.57 -0.17 -15.58
N GLU A 190 -17.50 -0.65 -16.82
CA GLU A 190 -18.70 -1.24 -17.44
C GLU A 190 -19.17 -2.50 -16.72
N PHE A 191 -18.23 -3.32 -16.25
CA PHE A 191 -18.52 -4.61 -15.61
C PHE A 191 -18.80 -4.53 -14.10
N SER A 192 -18.47 -3.44 -13.41
CA SER A 192 -18.68 -3.29 -11.95
C SER A 192 -20.15 -3.29 -11.51
N ARG A 193 -21.12 -3.21 -12.44
CA ARG A 193 -22.56 -3.28 -12.12
C ARG A 193 -23.03 -4.64 -11.66
N LEU A 194 -22.35 -5.69 -12.09
CA LEU A 194 -22.83 -7.04 -11.91
C LEU A 194 -22.21 -7.65 -10.65
N ASP A 195 -22.92 -8.64 -10.12
CA ASP A 195 -22.53 -9.30 -8.90
C ASP A 195 -21.25 -10.14 -9.10
N GLY A 196 -20.47 -10.19 -8.02
CA GLY A 196 -19.24 -10.98 -7.94
C GLY A 196 -17.98 -10.11 -7.87
N ALA A 197 -16.86 -10.81 -7.74
CA ALA A 197 -15.53 -10.23 -7.66
C ALA A 197 -14.84 -10.21 -9.03
N PHE A 198 -14.01 -9.19 -9.23
CA PHE A 198 -12.90 -9.25 -10.17
C PHE A 198 -11.74 -10.00 -9.52
N VAL A 199 -11.11 -10.90 -10.28
CA VAL A 199 -9.91 -11.63 -9.84
C VAL A 199 -8.76 -11.17 -10.73
N ILE A 200 -7.70 -10.68 -10.10
CA ILE A 200 -6.52 -10.09 -10.72
C ILE A 200 -5.29 -10.88 -10.26
N SER A 201 -4.41 -11.24 -11.19
CA SER A 201 -3.21 -12.02 -10.88
C SER A 201 -2.16 -11.18 -10.14
N ASP A 202 -1.13 -11.86 -9.64
CA ASP A 202 0.05 -11.25 -8.98
C ASP A 202 0.64 -10.11 -9.84
N SER A 203 0.75 -10.33 -11.16
CA SER A 203 1.28 -9.36 -12.15
C SER A 203 0.23 -8.43 -12.79
N GLY A 204 -0.98 -8.33 -12.23
CA GLY A 204 -2.00 -7.39 -12.69
C GLY A 204 -2.89 -7.83 -13.85
N LYS A 205 -2.76 -9.05 -14.37
CA LYS A 205 -3.67 -9.56 -15.41
C LYS A 205 -5.07 -9.75 -14.84
N LEU A 206 -6.07 -9.28 -15.56
CA LEU A 206 -7.48 -9.61 -15.28
C LEU A 206 -7.74 -11.08 -15.62
N VAL A 207 -7.94 -11.90 -14.58
CA VAL A 207 -8.18 -13.34 -14.70
C VAL A 207 -9.66 -13.60 -14.90
N SER A 208 -10.51 -12.93 -14.12
CA SER A 208 -11.95 -13.15 -14.18
C SER A 208 -12.76 -11.97 -13.68
N ALA A 209 -14.00 -11.88 -14.15
CA ALA A 209 -15.05 -11.09 -13.53
C ALA A 209 -16.19 -12.01 -13.07
N TYR A 210 -17.11 -11.46 -12.29
CA TYR A 210 -18.35 -12.13 -11.88
C TYR A 210 -18.11 -13.42 -11.09
N ARG A 211 -17.11 -13.41 -10.21
CA ARG A 211 -16.80 -14.56 -9.34
C ARG A 211 -17.58 -14.45 -8.04
N TYR A 212 -18.41 -15.45 -7.75
CA TYR A 212 -18.94 -15.63 -6.41
C TYR A 212 -17.88 -16.30 -5.55
N LEU A 213 -17.39 -15.59 -4.53
CA LEU A 213 -16.39 -16.12 -3.63
C LEU A 213 -17.06 -17.03 -2.60
N GLU A 214 -16.47 -18.21 -2.40
CA GLU A 214 -16.90 -19.23 -1.44
C GLU A 214 -15.77 -19.51 -0.41
N PRO A 215 -15.28 -18.48 0.31
CA PRO A 215 -14.28 -18.68 1.36
C PRO A 215 -14.92 -19.33 2.60
N ALA A 216 -14.08 -19.97 3.42
CA ALA A 216 -14.50 -20.35 4.76
C ALA A 216 -14.78 -19.08 5.56
N ALA A 217 -15.93 -18.98 6.23
CA ALA A 217 -16.32 -17.78 6.98
C ALA A 217 -15.84 -17.77 8.45
N GLU A 218 -15.18 -18.83 8.91
CA GLU A 218 -14.88 -19.05 10.34
C GLU A 218 -13.78 -18.14 10.90
N GLY A 219 -14.10 -17.12 11.70
CA GLY A 219 -13.13 -16.26 12.39
C GLY A 219 -12.82 -14.93 11.70
N VAL A 220 -13.70 -14.48 10.79
CA VAL A 220 -13.61 -13.16 10.17
C VAL A 220 -14.39 -12.24 11.08
N ASP A 221 -13.71 -11.26 11.68
CA ASP A 221 -14.35 -10.25 12.51
C ASP A 221 -14.20 -8.90 11.84
N ILE A 222 -15.25 -8.45 11.16
CA ILE A 222 -15.30 -7.11 10.57
C ILE A 222 -16.41 -6.28 11.24
N PRO A 223 -16.27 -4.95 11.28
CA PRO A 223 -17.25 -4.07 11.89
C PRO A 223 -18.69 -4.31 11.41
N LYS A 224 -19.65 -4.18 12.33
CA LYS A 224 -21.08 -4.25 11.99
C LYS A 224 -21.45 -3.14 11.02
N GLY A 225 -22.34 -3.45 10.08
CA GLY A 225 -22.78 -2.51 9.04
C GLY A 225 -22.09 -2.73 7.69
N LEU A 226 -21.01 -3.50 7.65
CA LEU A 226 -20.36 -3.89 6.41
C LEU A 226 -21.11 -5.03 5.71
N GLY A 227 -21.46 -4.81 4.43
CA GLY A 227 -22.26 -5.74 3.63
C GLY A 227 -21.51 -6.96 3.09
N ALA A 228 -22.18 -7.74 2.24
CA ALA A 228 -21.70 -9.02 1.73
C ALA A 228 -20.35 -8.96 0.97
N ARG A 229 -20.08 -7.88 0.21
CA ARG A 229 -18.80 -7.70 -0.49
C ARG A 229 -17.61 -7.57 0.48
N HIS A 230 -17.80 -6.86 1.59
CA HIS A 230 -16.78 -6.72 2.64
C HIS A 230 -16.52 -8.06 3.34
N MET A 231 -17.58 -8.78 3.72
CA MET A 231 -17.46 -10.12 4.30
C MET A 231 -16.71 -11.08 3.36
N ALA A 232 -17.04 -11.05 2.07
CA ALA A 232 -16.39 -11.88 1.06
C ALA A 232 -14.92 -11.51 0.87
N GLY A 233 -14.59 -10.21 0.82
CA GLY A 233 -13.23 -9.70 0.73
C GLY A 233 -12.37 -10.07 1.94
N ALA A 234 -12.90 -9.88 3.15
CA ALA A 234 -12.22 -10.30 4.37
C ALA A 234 -12.02 -11.83 4.42
N ALA A 235 -13.06 -12.62 4.16
CA ALA A 235 -12.96 -14.07 4.21
C ALA A 235 -12.00 -14.65 3.16
N ILE A 236 -11.99 -14.13 1.93
CA ILE A 236 -11.08 -14.63 0.90
C ILE A 236 -9.61 -14.31 1.21
N THR A 237 -9.32 -13.12 1.73
CA THR A 237 -7.94 -12.67 2.05
C THR A 237 -7.33 -13.36 3.26
N ARG A 238 -8.15 -14.04 4.05
CA ARG A 238 -7.68 -14.91 5.12
C ARG A 238 -7.40 -16.32 4.64
N ASP A 239 -8.22 -16.79 3.71
CA ASP A 239 -8.13 -18.14 3.14
C ASP A 239 -7.06 -18.26 2.04
N THR A 240 -6.52 -17.14 1.57
CA THR A 240 -5.49 -17.02 0.53
C THR A 240 -4.48 -15.94 0.90
N ASN A 241 -3.41 -15.78 0.12
CA ASN A 241 -2.47 -14.68 0.28
C ASN A 241 -2.86 -13.45 -0.58
N ALA A 242 -4.10 -13.39 -1.03
CA ALA A 242 -4.60 -12.28 -1.84
C ALA A 242 -4.90 -11.06 -0.96
N THR A 243 -4.91 -9.90 -1.60
CA THR A 243 -5.46 -8.65 -1.07
C THR A 243 -6.84 -8.44 -1.68
N ALA A 244 -7.81 -7.96 -0.91
CA ALA A 244 -9.11 -7.59 -1.45
C ALA A 244 -9.37 -6.09 -1.29
N ILE A 245 -9.75 -5.42 -2.37
CA ILE A 245 -10.12 -4.01 -2.38
C ILE A 245 -11.62 -3.93 -2.66
N VAL A 246 -12.36 -3.31 -1.75
CA VAL A 246 -13.82 -3.20 -1.80
C VAL A 246 -14.19 -1.74 -1.92
N LEU A 247 -14.87 -1.39 -3.00
CA LEU A 247 -15.60 -0.14 -3.10
C LEU A 247 -17.03 -0.39 -2.62
N SER A 248 -17.45 0.37 -1.61
CA SER A 248 -18.77 0.25 -1.02
C SER A 248 -19.81 1.09 -1.75
N GLU A 249 -20.92 0.46 -2.10
CA GLU A 249 -22.03 1.13 -2.80
C GLU A 249 -22.81 2.10 -1.89
N SER A 250 -22.80 1.85 -0.58
CA SER A 250 -23.65 2.55 0.38
C SER A 250 -23.03 3.81 0.97
N ASP A 251 -21.74 3.77 1.29
CA ASP A 251 -20.99 4.89 1.89
C ASP A 251 -19.90 5.43 0.95
N GLY A 252 -19.67 4.82 -0.22
CA GLY A 252 -18.69 5.29 -1.21
C GLY A 252 -17.24 5.01 -0.84
N LEU A 253 -16.96 4.50 0.36
CA LEU A 253 -15.61 4.29 0.87
C LEU A 253 -14.93 3.10 0.18
N VAL A 254 -13.62 3.23 -0.05
CA VAL A 254 -12.75 2.17 -0.57
C VAL A 254 -11.98 1.56 0.60
N ARG A 255 -12.07 0.24 0.76
CA ARG A 255 -11.42 -0.49 1.86
C ARG A 255 -10.56 -1.62 1.33
N ALA A 256 -9.34 -1.73 1.86
CA ALA A 256 -8.47 -2.88 1.63
C ALA A 256 -8.54 -3.87 2.78
N PHE A 257 -8.55 -5.15 2.43
CA PHE A 257 -8.52 -6.27 3.33
C PHE A 257 -7.30 -7.14 3.06
N LYS A 258 -6.66 -7.59 4.12
CA LYS A 258 -5.57 -8.58 4.10
C LYS A 258 -5.68 -9.45 5.35
N GLY A 259 -5.48 -10.76 5.23
CA GLY A 259 -5.56 -11.68 6.38
C GLY A 259 -6.92 -11.68 7.10
N GLY A 260 -7.99 -11.21 6.46
CA GLY A 260 -9.31 -11.08 7.08
C GLY A 260 -9.54 -9.81 7.91
N GLN A 261 -8.60 -8.87 7.91
CA GLN A 261 -8.69 -7.59 8.61
C GLN A 261 -8.76 -6.43 7.61
N ILE A 262 -9.33 -5.30 8.04
CA ILE A 262 -9.27 -4.04 7.30
C ILE A 262 -7.90 -3.43 7.57
N ILE A 263 -7.16 -3.13 6.51
CA ILE A 263 -5.81 -2.56 6.59
C ILE A 263 -5.81 -1.09 6.17
N LEU A 264 -6.74 -0.69 5.29
CA LEU A 264 -6.83 0.68 4.81
C LEU A 264 -8.27 1.03 4.48
N GLU A 265 -8.65 2.27 4.79
CA GLU A 265 -9.91 2.90 4.43
C GLU A 265 -9.62 4.26 3.81
N ILE A 266 -10.19 4.52 2.63
CA ILE A 266 -10.03 5.76 1.86
C ILE A 266 -11.42 6.30 1.53
N ASP A 267 -11.62 7.59 1.77
CA ASP A 267 -12.73 8.34 1.19
C ASP A 267 -12.32 8.87 -0.19
N PRO A 268 -12.94 8.39 -1.28
CA PRO A 268 -12.61 8.88 -2.61
C PRO A 268 -12.82 10.37 -2.80
N GLU A 269 -13.72 11.03 -2.05
CA GLU A 269 -13.96 12.47 -2.22
C GLU A 269 -12.87 13.35 -1.58
N GLU A 270 -12.11 12.80 -0.63
CA GLU A 270 -10.99 13.48 0.04
C GLU A 270 -9.63 13.22 -0.64
N TYR A 271 -9.59 12.28 -1.59
CA TYR A 271 -8.44 11.93 -2.44
C TYR A 271 -8.45 12.72 -3.75
#